data_AF-A0A6G9NAZ3-F1
#
_entry.id   AF-A0A6G9NAZ3-F1
#
_cell.length_a   1.000
_cell.length_b   1.000
_cell.length_c   1.000
_cell.angle_alpha   90.00
_cell.angle_beta   90.00
_cell.angle_gamma   90.00
#
_symmetry.space_group_name_H-M   'P 1'
#
loop_
_entity.id
_entity.type
_entity.pdbx_description
1 polymer ?
#
loop_
_entity_poly.entity_id
_entity_poly.type
_entity_poly.pdbx_seq_one_letter_code
_entity_poly.pdbx_strand_id
1 'polypeptide(L)'
;MIRAHLAILAALPVLGGCSLLWPEDERLGTESAEDCAARVAKALGPGSDFRLYERETGVPTYTYDITKLGLEEVQALVGEGGDETAGARTMSETNMTDTAVEEFMAREVDEKGAFFLGRDPALYRVRGERQPVAGMIASGCARQKADMRLIDVQVAASAAEPDHSADGEPEQETQD
;
A
#
# COMPACT_ATOMS: atom_id res chain seq x y z
N MET A 1 -25.14 -4.76 -55.19
CA MET A 1 -24.13 -4.08 -54.36
C MET A 1 -24.36 -4.51 -52.92
N ILE A 2 -23.47 -5.35 -52.40
CA ILE A 2 -23.62 -6.06 -51.12
C ILE A 2 -23.10 -5.15 -50.01
N ARG A 3 -23.97 -4.81 -49.05
CA ARG A 3 -23.60 -4.10 -47.82
C ARG A 3 -22.74 -5.02 -46.96
N ALA A 4 -21.47 -4.67 -46.78
CA ALA A 4 -20.58 -5.34 -45.85
C ALA A 4 -21.01 -5.00 -44.41
N HIS A 5 -21.42 -6.02 -43.66
CA HIS A 5 -21.63 -5.93 -42.22
C HIS A 5 -20.27 -5.93 -41.53
N LEU A 6 -19.95 -4.82 -40.85
CA LEU A 6 -18.80 -4.69 -39.96
C LEU A 6 -19.08 -5.57 -38.72
N ALA A 7 -18.47 -6.74 -38.67
CA ALA A 7 -18.45 -7.57 -37.46
C ALA A 7 -17.42 -6.97 -36.49
N ILE A 8 -17.90 -6.27 -35.46
CA ILE A 8 -17.09 -5.89 -34.30
C ILE A 8 -16.88 -7.17 -33.48
N LEU A 9 -15.71 -7.80 -33.64
CA LEU A 9 -15.22 -8.79 -32.70
C LEU A 9 -14.93 -8.07 -31.38
N ALA A 10 -15.82 -8.23 -30.40
CA ALA A 10 -15.55 -7.88 -29.02
C ALA A 10 -14.52 -8.88 -28.49
N ALA A 11 -13.27 -8.42 -28.34
CA ALA A 11 -12.27 -9.11 -27.56
C ALA A 11 -12.71 -9.04 -26.08
N LEU A 12 -13.32 -10.12 -25.60
CA LEU A 12 -13.52 -10.36 -24.17
C LEU A 12 -12.14 -10.60 -23.56
N PRO A 13 -11.63 -9.73 -22.66
CA PRO A 13 -10.54 -10.15 -21.80
C PRO A 13 -11.07 -11.32 -20.96
N VAL A 14 -10.41 -12.46 -21.08
CA VAL A 14 -10.64 -13.63 -20.24
C VAL A 14 -10.26 -13.20 -18.81
N LEU A 15 -11.25 -12.73 -18.06
CA LEU A 15 -11.15 -12.44 -16.65
C LEU A 15 -10.64 -13.72 -15.95
N GLY A 16 -9.59 -13.58 -15.14
CA GLY A 16 -8.93 -14.66 -14.42
C GLY A 16 -9.94 -15.58 -13.74
N GLY A 17 -9.84 -16.87 -14.05
CA GLY A 17 -10.80 -17.93 -13.71
C GLY A 17 -10.87 -18.35 -12.24
N CYS A 18 -10.76 -17.40 -11.29
CA CYS A 18 -10.97 -17.67 -9.86
C CYS A 18 -12.23 -16.99 -9.29
N SER A 19 -12.80 -16.00 -9.99
CA SER A 19 -14.04 -15.31 -9.58
C SER A 19 -15.31 -16.18 -9.65
N LEU A 20 -15.25 -17.35 -10.30
CA LEU A 20 -16.37 -18.29 -10.43
C LEU A 20 -16.53 -19.27 -9.26
N LEU A 21 -15.50 -19.45 -8.43
CA LEU A 21 -15.51 -20.44 -7.34
C LEU A 21 -15.91 -19.84 -5.97
N TRP A 22 -15.70 -18.54 -5.77
CA TRP A 22 -16.09 -17.81 -4.55
C TRP A 22 -16.58 -16.40 -4.89
N PRO A 23 -17.83 -16.24 -5.38
CA PRO A 23 -18.37 -14.94 -5.77
C PRO A 23 -18.56 -13.97 -4.58
N GLU A 24 -18.34 -14.42 -3.34
CA GLU A 24 -18.60 -13.67 -2.10
C GLU A 24 -17.33 -13.08 -1.47
N ASP A 25 -16.12 -13.45 -1.89
CA ASP A 25 -14.90 -12.86 -1.33
C ASP A 25 -14.61 -11.52 -2.02
N GLU A 26 -14.94 -10.41 -1.36
CA GLU A 26 -14.78 -9.04 -1.86
C GLU A 26 -13.33 -8.69 -2.25
N ARG A 27 -12.34 -9.51 -1.85
CA ARG A 27 -10.93 -9.37 -2.23
C ARG A 27 -10.65 -9.81 -3.67
N LEU A 28 -11.53 -10.63 -4.26
CA LEU A 28 -11.38 -11.12 -5.63
C LEU A 28 -11.83 -10.11 -6.67
N GLY A 29 -11.12 -10.05 -7.79
CA GLY A 29 -11.40 -9.19 -8.93
C GLY A 29 -10.90 -7.75 -8.76
N THR A 30 -11.36 -6.88 -9.66
CA THR A 30 -10.99 -5.46 -9.68
C THR A 30 -12.00 -4.64 -8.89
N GLU A 31 -11.49 -3.75 -8.04
CA GLU A 31 -12.27 -2.71 -7.36
C GLU A 31 -11.98 -1.36 -8.03
N SER A 32 -13.01 -0.54 -8.26
CA SER A 32 -12.79 0.81 -8.78
C SER A 32 -12.15 1.71 -7.71
N ALA A 33 -11.41 2.74 -8.13
CA ALA A 33 -10.80 3.66 -7.17
C ALA A 33 -11.85 4.39 -6.31
N GLU A 34 -13.05 4.63 -6.86
CA GLU A 34 -14.17 5.27 -6.19
C GLU A 34 -14.80 4.34 -5.13
N ASP A 35 -15.02 3.07 -5.48
CA ASP A 35 -15.53 2.06 -4.55
C ASP A 35 -14.54 1.80 -3.41
N CYS A 36 -13.26 1.68 -3.74
CA CYS A 36 -12.19 1.61 -2.75
C CYS A 36 -12.22 2.79 -1.80
N ALA A 37 -12.28 4.02 -2.33
CA ALA A 37 -12.23 5.21 -1.49
C ALA A 37 -13.43 5.28 -0.54
N ALA A 38 -14.63 4.91 -1.01
CA ALA A 38 -15.82 4.82 -0.19
C ALA A 38 -15.68 3.76 0.92
N ARG A 39 -15.18 2.56 0.59
CA ARG A 39 -14.98 1.46 1.53
C ARG A 39 -13.93 1.79 2.58
N VAL A 40 -12.76 2.26 2.16
CA VAL A 40 -11.63 2.60 3.05
C VAL A 40 -11.99 3.79 3.93
N ALA A 41 -12.67 4.81 3.42
CA ALA A 41 -13.14 5.93 4.24
C ALA A 41 -14.10 5.51 5.35
N LYS A 42 -14.88 4.43 5.14
CA LYS A 42 -15.76 3.82 6.15
C LYS A 42 -14.97 2.95 7.15
N ALA A 43 -13.97 2.22 6.68
CA ALA A 43 -13.12 1.36 7.51
C ALA A 43 -12.19 2.17 8.43
N LEU A 44 -11.65 3.28 7.92
CA LEU A 44 -10.92 4.30 8.68
C LEU A 44 -11.91 5.14 9.49
N GLY A 45 -12.47 4.51 10.52
CA GLY A 45 -13.41 5.12 11.46
C GLY A 45 -12.83 6.34 12.17
N PRO A 46 -13.66 7.05 12.98
CA PRO A 46 -13.29 8.33 13.58
C PRO A 46 -12.09 8.28 14.55
N GLY A 47 -11.68 7.09 15.00
CA GLY A 47 -10.51 6.89 15.87
C GLY A 47 -9.25 6.40 15.16
N SER A 48 -9.23 6.33 13.83
CA SER A 48 -8.04 5.94 13.08
C SER A 48 -7.00 7.07 13.08
N ASP A 49 -5.70 6.71 13.12
CA ASP A 49 -4.60 7.68 13.08
C ASP A 49 -4.69 8.62 11.87
N PHE A 50 -5.20 8.12 10.74
CA PHE A 50 -5.49 8.92 9.55
C PHE A 50 -6.47 10.08 9.82
N ARG A 51 -7.56 9.80 10.54
CA ARG A 51 -8.62 10.79 10.83
C ARG A 51 -8.21 11.76 11.93
N LEU A 52 -7.33 11.33 12.84
CA LEU A 52 -6.77 12.14 13.91
C LEU A 52 -5.62 13.03 13.43
N TYR A 53 -5.14 12.85 12.20
CA TYR A 53 -4.08 13.66 11.64
C TYR A 53 -4.56 15.06 11.24
N GLU A 54 -4.06 16.09 11.92
CA GLU A 54 -4.56 17.47 11.78
C GLU A 54 -3.80 18.33 10.74
N ARG A 55 -2.65 17.87 10.21
CA ARG A 55 -1.88 18.67 9.24
C ARG A 55 -2.44 18.52 7.83
N GLU A 56 -2.21 19.51 6.99
CA GLU A 56 -2.71 19.52 5.60
C GLU A 56 -1.97 18.53 4.69
N THR A 57 -0.69 18.25 4.99
CA THR A 57 0.16 17.32 4.23
C THR A 57 0.82 16.33 5.16
N GLY A 58 1.08 15.13 4.66
CA GLY A 58 1.77 14.07 5.41
C GLY A 58 2.36 13.03 4.47
N VAL A 59 3.02 12.02 5.05
CA VAL A 59 3.56 10.88 4.31
C VAL A 59 2.71 9.66 4.66
N PRO A 60 1.90 9.13 3.73
CA PRO A 60 1.05 7.98 4.00
C PRO A 60 1.86 6.69 3.92
N THR A 61 1.52 5.75 4.79
CA THR A 61 1.84 4.34 4.64
C THR A 61 0.57 3.60 4.27
N TYR A 62 0.60 2.93 3.13
CA TYR A 62 -0.53 2.15 2.64
C TYR A 62 -0.35 0.69 3.02
N THR A 63 -1.40 0.06 3.56
CA THR A 63 -1.45 -1.37 3.81
C THR A 63 -2.48 -2.01 2.89
N TYR A 64 -2.04 -3.01 2.14
CA TYR A 64 -2.89 -3.78 1.24
C TYR A 64 -3.00 -5.24 1.68
N ASP A 65 -4.20 -5.80 1.59
CA ASP A 65 -4.39 -7.25 1.53
C ASP A 65 -4.01 -7.73 0.14
N ILE A 66 -3.08 -8.68 0.10
CA ILE A 66 -2.54 -9.32 -1.10
C ILE A 66 -2.76 -10.85 -1.09
N THR A 67 -3.61 -11.36 -0.19
CA THR A 67 -3.89 -12.79 -0.01
C THR A 67 -4.38 -13.46 -1.29
N LYS A 68 -4.98 -12.70 -2.19
CA LYS A 68 -5.52 -13.19 -3.47
C LYS A 68 -4.62 -12.93 -4.67
N LEU A 69 -3.51 -12.21 -4.49
CA LEU A 69 -2.55 -12.01 -5.56
C LEU A 69 -1.84 -13.33 -5.90
N GLY A 70 -1.61 -13.55 -7.19
CA GLY A 70 -0.69 -14.59 -7.65
C GLY A 70 0.76 -14.23 -7.31
N LEU A 71 1.64 -15.24 -7.37
CA LEU A 71 3.05 -15.07 -7.03
C LEU A 71 3.76 -14.06 -7.95
N GLU A 72 3.41 -14.04 -9.24
CA GLU A 72 3.98 -13.10 -10.21
C GLU A 72 3.58 -11.66 -9.90
N GLU A 73 2.32 -11.44 -9.48
CA GLU A 73 1.84 -10.13 -9.08
C GLU A 73 2.48 -9.66 -7.77
N VAL A 74 2.69 -10.57 -6.81
CA VAL A 74 3.44 -10.29 -5.57
C VAL A 74 4.88 -9.90 -5.89
N GLN A 75 5.56 -10.64 -6.76
CA GLN A 75 6.92 -10.29 -7.22
C GLN A 75 6.94 -8.93 -7.93
N ALA A 76 5.89 -8.59 -8.69
CA ALA A 76 5.76 -7.29 -9.32
C ALA A 76 5.46 -6.13 -8.34
N LEU A 77 5.25 -6.41 -7.05
CA LEU A 77 5.22 -5.39 -6.00
C LEU A 77 6.60 -5.17 -5.37
N VAL A 78 7.53 -6.11 -5.55
CA VAL A 78 8.89 -6.03 -5.01
C VAL A 78 9.69 -5.01 -5.83
N GLY A 79 9.98 -3.85 -5.24
CA GLY A 79 11.00 -2.94 -5.78
C GLY A 79 12.42 -3.49 -5.56
N GLU A 80 13.45 -2.79 -6.04
CA GLU A 80 14.89 -3.18 -5.92
C GLU A 80 15.43 -3.33 -4.47
N GLY A 81 14.57 -3.31 -3.45
CA GLY A 81 14.94 -3.75 -2.11
C GLY A 81 13.74 -3.94 -1.17
N GLY A 82 12.58 -4.33 -1.69
CA GLY A 82 11.44 -4.68 -0.84
C GLY A 82 11.75 -5.90 0.03
N ASP A 83 11.31 -5.89 1.28
CA ASP A 83 11.64 -6.95 2.23
C ASP A 83 10.56 -8.04 2.28
N GLU A 84 10.71 -9.05 1.41
CA GLU A 84 9.79 -10.19 1.31
C GLU A 84 9.84 -11.11 2.55
N THR A 85 10.90 -11.02 3.33
CA THR A 85 11.13 -11.88 4.50
C THR A 85 10.58 -11.29 5.80
N ALA A 86 10.08 -10.06 5.76
CA ALA A 86 9.65 -9.31 6.93
C ALA A 86 8.59 -10.03 7.77
N GLY A 87 7.55 -10.58 7.14
CA GLY A 87 6.51 -11.32 7.89
C GLY A 87 6.93 -12.70 8.35
N ALA A 88 7.74 -13.42 7.56
CA ALA A 88 8.24 -14.74 7.94
C ALA A 88 9.11 -14.68 9.21
N ARG A 89 9.92 -13.62 9.34
CA ARG A 89 10.70 -13.34 10.55
C ARG A 89 9.79 -13.07 11.75
N THR A 90 8.81 -12.19 11.61
CA THR A 90 7.88 -11.88 12.71
C THR A 90 7.12 -13.12 13.20
N MET A 91 6.64 -13.98 12.28
CA MET A 91 5.95 -15.23 12.65
C MET A 91 6.86 -16.20 13.44
N SER A 92 8.16 -16.20 13.14
CA SER A 92 9.14 -17.04 13.84
C SER A 92 9.42 -16.53 15.25
N GLU A 93 9.33 -15.22 15.48
CA GLU A 93 9.57 -14.58 16.78
C GLU A 93 8.40 -14.77 17.75
N THR A 94 7.16 -14.72 17.26
CA THR A 94 5.96 -14.72 18.12
C THR A 94 5.25 -16.08 18.24
N ASN A 95 5.52 -17.04 17.35
CA ASN A 95 4.79 -18.33 17.21
C ASN A 95 3.25 -18.19 17.02
N MET A 96 2.72 -16.97 16.86
CA MET A 96 1.29 -16.68 16.73
C MET A 96 1.04 -15.70 15.58
N THR A 97 0.11 -16.03 14.68
CA THR A 97 -0.18 -15.19 13.50
C THR A 97 -0.71 -13.80 13.87
N ASP A 98 -1.64 -13.70 14.82
CA ASP A 98 -2.26 -12.41 15.18
C ASP A 98 -1.23 -11.43 15.74
N THR A 99 -0.39 -11.89 16.69
CA THR A 99 0.73 -11.10 17.22
C THR A 99 1.74 -10.75 16.13
N ALA A 100 2.01 -11.66 15.20
CA ALA A 100 2.92 -11.38 14.09
C ALA A 100 2.35 -10.33 13.12
N VAL A 101 1.04 -10.30 12.90
CA VAL A 101 0.37 -9.27 12.11
C VAL A 101 0.42 -7.93 12.85
N GLU A 102 0.10 -7.90 14.14
CA GLU A 102 0.18 -6.68 14.97
C GLU A 102 1.59 -6.06 14.95
N GLU A 103 2.63 -6.86 15.16
CA GLU A 103 4.02 -6.42 15.10
C GLU A 103 4.43 -5.96 13.70
N PHE A 104 3.98 -6.68 12.67
CA PHE A 104 4.21 -6.27 11.28
C PHE A 104 3.52 -4.93 10.96
N MET A 105 2.33 -4.68 11.48
CA MET A 105 1.59 -3.42 11.31
C MET A 105 2.20 -2.25 12.09
N ALA A 106 2.89 -2.52 13.20
CA ALA A 106 3.58 -1.49 14.00
C ALA A 106 4.94 -1.07 13.41
N ARG A 107 5.52 -1.88 12.52
CA ARG A 107 6.85 -1.63 11.94
C ARG A 107 6.85 -0.40 11.02
N GLU A 108 7.93 0.36 11.01
CA GLU A 108 8.13 1.39 9.98
C GLU A 108 8.47 0.74 8.63
N VAL A 109 7.93 1.30 7.54
CA VAL A 109 8.20 0.84 6.18
C VAL A 109 8.67 2.02 5.33
N ASP A 110 9.49 1.73 4.32
CA ASP A 110 10.01 2.70 3.36
C ASP A 110 9.29 2.58 2.01
N GLU A 111 9.79 3.28 0.98
CA GLU A 111 9.24 3.26 -0.38
C GLU A 111 9.37 1.89 -1.06
N LYS A 112 10.28 1.03 -0.58
CA LYS A 112 10.50 -0.30 -1.14
C LYS A 112 9.45 -1.30 -0.65
N GLY A 113 8.86 -1.01 0.50
CA GLY A 113 7.77 -1.77 1.09
C GLY A 113 8.23 -3.06 1.79
N ALA A 114 7.29 -3.65 2.51
CA ALA A 114 7.48 -4.86 3.29
C ALA A 114 6.29 -5.81 3.12
N PHE A 115 6.56 -7.11 3.20
CA PHE A 115 5.55 -8.14 2.99
C PHE A 115 5.33 -8.98 4.25
N PHE A 116 4.08 -9.36 4.47
CA PHE A 116 3.68 -10.42 5.37
C PHE A 116 3.00 -11.53 4.55
N LEU A 117 3.66 -12.66 4.38
CA LEU A 117 3.18 -13.77 3.54
C LEU A 117 2.52 -14.87 4.39
N GLY A 118 1.52 -14.48 5.20
CA GLY A 118 0.67 -15.43 5.90
C GLY A 118 -0.30 -16.16 4.95
N ARG A 119 -0.97 -17.20 5.45
CA ARG A 119 -1.97 -17.93 4.66
C ARG A 119 -3.22 -17.08 4.39
N ASP A 120 -3.71 -16.40 5.42
CA ASP A 120 -4.77 -15.40 5.40
C ASP A 120 -4.72 -14.69 6.77
N PRO A 121 -4.29 -13.41 6.87
CA PRO A 121 -4.00 -12.50 5.75
C PRO A 121 -2.55 -12.64 5.22
N ALA A 122 -2.37 -12.29 3.95
CA ALA A 122 -1.10 -11.81 3.42
C ALA A 122 -1.18 -10.30 3.17
N LEU A 123 -0.18 -9.55 3.62
CA LEU A 123 -0.19 -8.08 3.63
C LEU A 123 1.02 -7.50 2.91
N TYR A 124 0.82 -6.35 2.27
CA TYR A 124 1.88 -5.53 1.70
C TYR A 124 1.77 -4.10 2.25
N ARG A 125 2.84 -3.58 2.85
CA ARG A 125 2.91 -2.23 3.40
C ARG A 125 3.96 -1.42 2.66
N VAL A 126 3.63 -0.20 2.25
CA VAL A 126 4.55 0.66 1.49
C VAL A 126 4.36 2.13 1.82
N ARG A 127 5.47 2.85 1.98
CA ARG A 127 5.45 4.31 2.16
C ARG A 127 5.17 5.00 0.83
N GLY A 128 4.25 5.95 0.84
CA GLY A 128 3.98 6.86 -0.26
C GLY A 128 4.80 8.14 -0.15
N GLU A 129 4.65 9.01 -1.15
CA GLU A 129 5.25 10.33 -1.14
C GLU A 129 4.45 11.31 -0.28
N ARG A 130 5.10 12.42 0.12
CA ARG A 130 4.42 13.53 0.78
C ARG A 130 3.35 14.11 -0.13
N GLN A 131 2.12 14.19 0.38
CA GLN A 131 0.99 14.70 -0.38
C GLN A 131 -0.09 15.31 0.53
N PRO A 132 -1.08 16.03 -0.02
CA PRO A 132 -2.22 16.50 0.74
C PRO A 132 -3.04 15.36 1.34
N VAL A 133 -3.43 15.47 2.61
CA VAL A 133 -4.18 14.43 3.33
C VAL A 133 -5.50 14.10 2.64
N ALA A 134 -6.17 15.11 2.10
CA ALA A 134 -7.42 14.95 1.35
C ALA A 134 -7.31 13.99 0.14
N GLY A 135 -6.11 13.84 -0.44
CA GLY A 135 -5.87 12.97 -1.61
C GLY A 135 -5.34 11.58 -1.26
N MET A 136 -4.90 11.33 -0.02
CA MET A 136 -4.13 10.13 0.31
C MET A 136 -4.89 8.83 0.06
N ILE A 137 -6.17 8.75 0.45
CA ILE A 137 -7.00 7.56 0.21
C ILE A 137 -7.13 7.30 -1.29
N ALA A 138 -7.46 8.34 -2.08
CA ALA A 138 -7.58 8.21 -3.52
C ALA A 138 -6.28 7.74 -4.18
N SER A 139 -5.13 8.31 -3.77
CA SER A 139 -3.81 7.87 -4.24
C SER A 139 -3.51 6.42 -3.87
N GLY A 140 -3.89 5.99 -2.65
CA GLY A 140 -3.73 4.60 -2.22
C GLY A 140 -4.59 3.64 -3.05
N CYS A 141 -5.84 4.00 -3.31
CA CYS A 141 -6.79 3.24 -4.13
C CYS A 141 -6.32 3.13 -5.58
N ALA A 142 -5.75 4.20 -6.15
CA ALA A 142 -5.25 4.21 -7.53
C ALA A 142 -4.07 3.24 -7.76
N ARG A 143 -3.39 2.81 -6.69
CA ARG A 143 -2.29 1.82 -6.76
C ARG A 143 -2.79 0.37 -6.71
N GLN A 144 -4.08 0.13 -6.45
CA GLN A 144 -4.61 -1.23 -6.41
C GLN A 144 -4.51 -1.92 -7.76
N LYS A 145 -4.10 -3.19 -7.71
CA LYS A 145 -4.20 -4.12 -8.82
C LYS A 145 -5.44 -5.01 -8.64
N ALA A 146 -5.79 -5.79 -9.65
CA ALA A 146 -6.77 -6.86 -9.47
C ALA A 146 -6.33 -7.77 -8.31
N ASP A 147 -7.29 -8.28 -7.54
CA ASP A 147 -7.04 -9.19 -6.41
C ASP A 147 -6.22 -8.60 -5.24
N MET A 148 -6.07 -7.27 -5.20
CA MET A 148 -5.43 -6.50 -4.13
C MET A 148 -6.44 -5.52 -3.53
N ARG A 149 -6.42 -5.33 -2.21
CA ARG A 149 -7.32 -4.40 -1.50
C ARG A 149 -6.58 -3.47 -0.56
N LEU A 150 -6.76 -2.16 -0.70
CA LEU A 150 -6.33 -1.21 0.32
C LEU A 150 -7.19 -1.44 1.57
N ILE A 151 -6.56 -1.67 2.71
CA ILE A 151 -7.25 -1.95 3.98
C ILE A 151 -6.97 -0.91 5.06
N ASP A 152 -5.82 -0.23 4.98
CA ASP A 152 -5.42 0.77 5.97
C ASP A 152 -4.52 1.84 5.35
N VAL A 153 -4.59 3.06 5.90
CA VAL A 153 -3.75 4.21 5.56
C VAL A 153 -3.30 4.83 6.88
N GLN A 154 -2.01 4.79 7.16
CA GLN A 154 -1.41 5.47 8.31
C GLN A 154 -0.70 6.74 7.83
N VAL A 155 -0.66 7.78 8.66
CA VAL A 155 0.03 9.03 8.30
C VAL A 155 1.04 9.37 9.37
N ALA A 156 2.32 9.31 9.00
CA ALA A 156 3.37 9.85 9.85
C ALA A 156 3.48 11.36 9.62
N ALA A 157 3.60 12.12 10.72
CA ALA A 157 4.22 13.44 10.66
C ALA A 157 5.68 13.20 10.28
N SER A 158 6.06 13.50 9.03
CA SER A 158 7.47 13.38 8.63
C SER A 158 8.34 14.06 9.67
N ALA A 159 9.29 13.29 10.24
CA ALA A 159 10.47 13.88 10.82
C ALA A 159 11.07 14.77 9.73
N ALA A 160 11.27 16.04 10.06
CA ALA A 160 11.83 17.03 9.17
C ALA A 160 13.12 16.50 8.54
N GLU A 161 13.37 16.88 7.29
CA GLU A 161 14.71 16.78 6.70
C GLU A 161 15.74 17.30 7.72
N PRO A 162 16.89 16.62 7.91
CA PRO A 162 17.92 17.11 8.79
C PRO A 162 18.31 18.51 8.31
N ASP A 163 18.13 19.48 9.20
CA ASP A 163 18.49 20.88 9.02
C ASP A 163 19.97 20.95 8.62
N HIS A 164 20.25 21.05 7.32
CA HIS A 164 21.57 21.43 6.82
C HIS A 164 21.75 22.94 6.99
N SER A 165 21.70 23.36 8.25
CA SER A 165 22.20 24.63 8.73
C SER A 165 23.49 24.35 9.52
N ALA A 166 24.45 23.73 8.85
CA ALA A 166 25.85 23.74 9.26
C ALA A 166 26.60 24.71 8.34
N ASP A 167 26.19 25.98 8.37
CA ASP A 167 27.08 27.10 8.05
C ASP A 167 28.11 27.19 9.19
N GLY A 168 29.08 26.28 9.14
CA GLY A 168 30.34 26.46 9.84
C GLY A 168 31.15 27.51 9.08
N GLU A 169 31.12 28.74 9.58
CA GLU A 169 32.09 29.77 9.22
C GLU A 169 33.52 29.21 9.35
N PRO A 170 34.39 29.36 8.33
CA PRO A 170 35.79 28.96 8.44
C PRO A 170 36.60 30.03 9.20
N GLU A 171 37.27 29.56 10.26
CA GLU A 171 38.56 29.99 10.81
C GLU A 171 39.02 31.45 10.61
N GLN A 172 39.08 32.22 11.70
CA GLN A 172 40.10 33.25 11.89
C GLN A 172 40.84 32.99 13.22
N GLU A 173 41.94 32.24 13.16
CA GLU A 173 43.03 32.38 14.13
C GLU A 173 43.89 33.56 13.70
N THR A 174 43.82 34.65 14.45
CA THR A 174 44.81 35.74 14.39
C THR A 174 45.96 35.38 15.33
N GLN A 175 47.12 35.04 14.77
CA GLN A 175 48.39 34.99 15.51
C GLN A 175 49.02 36.38 15.53
N ASP A 176 49.23 36.92 16.73
CA ASP A 176 50.30 37.88 17.08
C ASP A 176 50.95 37.42 18.38
#